data_AF-A0A956Z417-F1
#
_entry.id   AF-A0A956Z417-F1
#
_cell.length_a   1.000
_cell.length_b   1.000
_cell.length_c   1.000
_cell.angle_alpha   90.00
_cell.angle_beta   90.00
_cell.angle_gamma   90.00
#
_symmetry.space_group_name_H-M   'P 1'
#
loop_
_entity.id
_entity.type
_entity.pdbx_description
1 polymer ?
#
loop_
_entity_poly.entity_id
_entity_poly.type
_entity_poly.pdbx_seq_one_letter_code
_entity_poly.pdbx_strand_id
1 'polypeptide(L)'
;MKHSRPSPASILQQVRLLRAQPIQAELAKILDDLDAWAAVETARAYYSRLIAWGPKIVKGDIPSPWVGVVMWRRASGYTGYRTLSLGGVWAVQDQQAVRIIMGQRTLPYAAAFYEAEVYHKLMRKDFTIYYDDDGAPPAPLLRSLDATYDPQERLALRETILQVLASQ
;
A
#
# COMPACT_ATOMS: atom_id res chain seq x y z
N MET A 1 16.85 24.64 32.46
CA MET A 1 15.75 24.04 31.68
C MET A 1 15.48 22.66 32.27
N LYS A 2 14.30 22.43 32.88
CA LYS A 2 13.94 21.09 33.41
C LYS A 2 13.56 20.20 32.23
N HIS A 3 14.34 19.16 31.94
CA HIS A 3 13.90 18.10 31.02
C HIS A 3 12.76 17.34 31.70
N SER A 4 11.52 17.62 31.27
CA SER A 4 10.35 16.86 31.67
C SER A 4 10.55 15.40 31.29
N ARG A 5 10.38 14.50 32.26
CA ARG A 5 10.44 13.05 32.00
C ARG A 5 9.32 12.68 31.01
N PRO A 6 9.62 11.89 29.97
CA PRO A 6 8.60 11.44 29.02
C PRO A 6 7.52 10.63 29.74
N SER A 7 6.27 10.79 29.31
CA SER A 7 5.14 10.07 29.88
C SER A 7 5.18 8.59 29.50
N PRO A 8 4.56 7.68 30.28
CA PRO A 8 4.47 6.27 29.92
C PRO A 8 3.90 6.03 28.51
N ALA A 9 2.91 6.83 28.09
CA ALA A 9 2.33 6.77 26.75
C ALA A 9 3.34 7.17 25.66
N SER A 10 4.13 8.24 25.87
CA SER A 10 5.15 8.65 24.90
C SER A 10 6.30 7.63 24.84
N ILE A 11 6.65 6.99 25.96
CA ILE A 11 7.66 5.93 25.98
C ILE A 11 7.18 4.70 25.19
N LEU A 12 5.93 4.26 25.40
CA LEU A 12 5.36 3.13 24.66
C LEU A 12 5.27 3.42 23.15
N GLN A 13 4.87 4.63 22.77
CA GLN A 13 4.84 5.07 21.39
C GLN A 13 6.25 5.10 20.77
N GLN A 14 7.24 5.59 21.51
CA GLN A 14 8.62 5.66 21.04
C GLN A 14 9.25 4.26 20.90
N VAL A 15 8.99 3.35 21.86
CA VAL A 15 9.42 1.94 21.76
C VAL A 15 8.75 1.23 20.59
N ARG A 16 7.46 1.51 20.32
CA ARG A 16 6.74 0.97 19.15
C ARG A 16 7.39 1.44 17.85
N LEU A 17 7.67 2.74 17.72
CA LEU A 17 8.31 3.30 16.53
C LEU A 17 9.71 2.72 16.29
N LEU A 18 10.51 2.57 17.35
CA LEU A 18 11.86 1.99 17.26
C LEU A 18 11.85 0.51 16.85
N ARG A 19 10.82 -0.25 17.26
CA ARG A 19 10.65 -1.66 16.86
C ARG A 19 10.02 -1.82 15.47
N ALA A 20 9.18 -0.88 15.05
CA ALA A 20 8.52 -0.95 13.75
C ALA A 20 9.48 -0.73 12.57
N GLN A 21 10.51 0.12 12.74
CA GLN A 21 11.49 0.39 11.69
C GLN A 21 12.26 -0.85 11.19
N PRO A 22 12.87 -1.70 12.06
CA PRO A 22 13.54 -2.91 11.59
C PRO A 22 12.57 -3.91 10.95
N ILE A 23 11.37 -4.09 11.51
CA ILE A 23 10.34 -4.98 10.93
C ILE A 23 9.93 -4.49 9.54
N GLN A 24 9.66 -3.19 9.37
CA GLN A 24 9.31 -2.63 8.06
C GLN A 24 10.45 -2.78 7.03
N ALA A 25 11.72 -2.73 7.46
CA ALA A 25 12.84 -3.01 6.56
C ALA A 25 12.86 -4.48 6.10
N GLU A 26 12.55 -5.42 6.99
CA GLU A 26 12.40 -6.85 6.65
C GLU A 26 11.22 -7.09 5.71
N LEU A 27 10.07 -6.48 5.98
CA LEU A 27 8.89 -6.56 5.11
C LEU A 27 9.15 -5.97 3.71
N ALA A 28 9.86 -4.83 3.64
CA ALA A 28 10.28 -4.24 2.38
C ALA A 28 11.21 -5.18 1.58
N LYS A 29 12.18 -5.80 2.26
CA LYS A 29 13.07 -6.80 1.65
C LYS A 29 12.29 -8.00 1.09
N ILE A 30 11.27 -8.49 1.81
CA ILE A 30 10.41 -9.57 1.32
C ILE A 30 9.69 -9.15 0.03
N LEU A 31 9.18 -7.92 -0.06
CA LEU A 31 8.55 -7.42 -1.27
C LEU A 31 9.54 -7.26 -2.43
N ASP A 32 10.79 -6.88 -2.15
CA ASP A 32 11.86 -6.85 -3.14
C ASP A 32 12.21 -8.28 -3.63
N ASP A 33 12.30 -9.25 -2.73
CA ASP A 33 12.54 -10.67 -3.07
C ASP A 33 11.41 -11.28 -3.93
N LEU A 34 10.19 -10.77 -3.78
CA LEU A 34 9.02 -11.13 -4.58
C LEU A 34 8.88 -10.28 -5.86
N ASP A 35 9.77 -9.32 -6.08
CA ASP A 35 9.74 -8.36 -7.19
C ASP A 35 8.39 -7.63 -7.32
N ALA A 36 7.81 -7.24 -6.17
CA ALA A 36 6.50 -6.62 -6.11
C ALA A 36 6.42 -5.31 -6.92
N TRP A 37 7.52 -4.56 -6.99
CA TRP A 37 7.60 -3.33 -7.79
C TRP A 37 7.37 -3.59 -9.29
N ALA A 38 8.13 -4.51 -9.88
CA ALA A 38 7.96 -4.83 -11.30
C ALA A 38 6.58 -5.46 -11.57
N ALA A 39 6.05 -6.25 -10.64
CA ALA A 39 4.73 -6.83 -10.76
C ALA A 39 3.62 -5.76 -10.82
N VAL A 40 3.67 -4.77 -9.92
CA VAL A 40 2.71 -3.64 -9.91
C VAL A 40 2.89 -2.76 -11.13
N GLU A 41 4.13 -2.50 -11.56
CA GLU A 41 4.40 -1.72 -12.78
C GLU A 41 3.85 -2.42 -14.04
N THR A 42 4.04 -3.74 -14.14
CA THR A 42 3.46 -4.56 -15.23
C THR A 42 1.94 -4.49 -15.20
N ALA A 43 1.34 -4.65 -14.02
CA ALA A 43 -0.10 -4.57 -13.85
C ALA A 43 -0.67 -3.20 -14.25
N ARG A 44 0.01 -2.12 -13.88
CA ARG A 44 -0.34 -0.74 -14.24
C ARG A 44 -0.42 -0.56 -15.76
N ALA A 45 0.48 -1.21 -16.51
CA ALA A 45 0.50 -1.14 -17.97
C ALA A 45 -0.71 -1.80 -18.65
N TYR A 46 -1.35 -2.79 -18.01
CA TYR A 46 -2.58 -3.40 -18.55
C TYR A 46 -3.78 -2.44 -18.53
N TYR A 47 -3.79 -1.43 -17.67
CA TYR A 47 -4.88 -0.46 -17.57
C TYR A 47 -4.75 0.73 -18.52
N SER A 48 -4.41 0.49 -19.79
CA SER A 48 -4.18 1.53 -20.81
C SER A 48 -5.39 2.45 -21.06
N ARG A 49 -6.60 2.00 -20.73
CA ARG A 49 -7.85 2.79 -20.86
C ARG A 49 -8.16 3.68 -19.64
N LEU A 50 -7.43 3.51 -18.56
CA LEU A 50 -7.59 4.25 -17.31
C LEU A 50 -6.40 5.18 -17.09
N ILE A 51 -6.60 6.18 -16.25
CA ILE A 51 -5.49 6.98 -15.76
C ILE A 51 -4.94 6.25 -14.53
N ALA A 52 -3.76 5.65 -14.66
CA ALA A 52 -3.11 4.86 -13.61
C ALA A 52 -1.73 5.43 -13.23
N TRP A 53 -1.39 5.34 -11.95
CA TRP A 53 -0.17 5.87 -11.35
C TRP A 53 0.41 4.90 -10.32
N GLY A 54 1.62 5.19 -9.87
CA GLY A 54 2.46 4.26 -9.11
C GLY A 54 3.46 3.55 -10.03
N PRO A 55 4.15 2.51 -9.53
CA PRO A 55 4.12 2.00 -8.16
C PRO A 55 4.61 3.03 -7.12
N LYS A 56 4.09 2.91 -5.90
CA LYS A 56 4.51 3.70 -4.73
C LYS A 56 4.67 2.77 -3.52
N ILE A 57 5.71 3.01 -2.73
CA ILE A 57 5.88 2.37 -1.42
C ILE A 57 5.03 3.10 -0.39
N VAL A 58 4.23 2.33 0.34
CA VAL A 58 3.42 2.76 1.50
C VAL A 58 3.78 1.89 2.70
N LYS A 59 3.63 2.41 3.91
CA LYS A 59 3.93 1.67 5.14
C LYS A 59 3.16 2.22 6.33
N GLY A 60 2.92 1.36 7.30
CA GLY A 60 2.27 1.71 8.55
C GLY A 60 2.55 0.66 9.63
N ASP A 61 2.04 0.94 10.82
CA ASP A 61 2.33 0.18 12.05
C ASP A 61 1.08 -0.29 12.80
N ILE A 62 -0.11 0.05 12.30
CA ILE A 62 -1.42 -0.28 12.89
C ILE A 62 -2.25 -1.10 11.88
N PRO A 63 -2.95 -2.18 12.31
CA PRO A 63 -2.90 -2.79 13.64
C PRO A 63 -1.57 -3.52 13.94
N SER A 64 -0.83 -3.89 12.89
CA SER A 64 0.52 -4.44 12.94
C SER A 64 1.40 -3.77 11.87
N PRO A 65 2.74 -3.87 11.96
CA PRO A 65 3.64 -3.37 10.92
C PRO A 65 3.33 -3.94 9.53
N TRP A 66 3.28 -3.06 8.55
CA TRP A 66 3.09 -3.43 7.15
C TRP A 66 3.88 -2.52 6.22
N VAL A 67 4.24 -3.07 5.06
CA VAL A 67 4.78 -2.34 3.91
C VAL A 67 4.00 -2.79 2.69
N GLY A 68 3.72 -1.88 1.76
CA GLY A 68 3.05 -2.20 0.51
C GLY A 68 3.66 -1.49 -0.67
N VAL A 69 3.52 -2.12 -1.84
CA VAL A 69 3.74 -1.51 -3.14
C VAL A 69 2.40 -1.40 -3.83
N VAL A 70 1.97 -0.18 -4.09
CA VAL A 70 0.62 0.11 -4.58
C VAL A 70 0.62 0.90 -5.87
N MET A 71 -0.43 0.71 -6.65
CA MET A 71 -0.82 1.57 -7.76
C MET A 71 -2.24 2.06 -7.52
N TRP A 72 -2.59 3.19 -8.12
CA TRP A 72 -3.94 3.70 -8.10
C TRP A 72 -4.38 4.14 -9.48
N ARG A 73 -5.67 3.95 -9.76
CA ARG A 73 -6.27 4.19 -11.07
C ARG A 73 -7.63 4.83 -10.93
N ARG A 74 -8.00 5.61 -11.95
CA ARG A 74 -9.35 6.17 -12.07
C ARG A 74 -9.82 6.18 -13.52
N ALA A 75 -11.13 6.35 -13.67
CA ALA A 75 -11.72 6.66 -14.96
C ALA A 75 -11.17 7.99 -15.52
N SER A 76 -11.10 8.08 -16.84
CA SER A 76 -10.84 9.33 -17.55
C SER A 76 -12.06 10.26 -17.48
N GLY A 77 -11.87 11.51 -17.94
CA GLY A 77 -12.94 12.49 -18.01
C GLY A 77 -13.14 13.32 -16.73
N TYR A 78 -14.09 14.27 -16.84
CA TYR A 78 -14.30 15.33 -15.86
C TYR A 78 -14.75 14.83 -14.48
N THR A 79 -15.55 13.76 -14.44
CA THR A 79 -16.07 13.18 -13.18
C THR A 79 -15.22 12.04 -12.65
N GLY A 80 -14.16 11.63 -13.37
CA GLY A 80 -13.35 10.48 -13.03
C GLY A 80 -12.60 10.61 -11.70
N TYR A 81 -12.41 11.84 -11.19
CA TYR A 81 -11.77 12.07 -9.89
C TYR A 81 -12.63 11.62 -8.69
N ARG A 82 -13.94 11.39 -8.87
CA ARG A 82 -14.84 11.08 -7.74
C ARG A 82 -14.52 9.76 -7.05
N THR A 83 -13.93 8.82 -7.78
CA THR A 83 -13.60 7.49 -7.29
C THR A 83 -12.20 7.09 -7.74
N LEU A 84 -11.43 6.53 -6.82
CA LEU A 84 -10.12 5.98 -7.09
C LEU A 84 -10.09 4.50 -6.72
N SER A 85 -9.62 3.66 -7.63
CA SER A 85 -9.28 2.27 -7.28
C SER A 85 -7.82 2.21 -6.87
N LEU A 86 -7.56 1.77 -5.64
CA LEU A 86 -6.23 1.51 -5.09
C LEU A 86 -6.03 0.00 -5.01
N GLY A 87 -4.91 -0.49 -5.53
CA GLY A 87 -4.57 -1.91 -5.50
C GLY A 87 -3.06 -2.12 -5.42
N GLY A 88 -2.64 -3.31 -5.01
CA GLY A 88 -1.21 -3.59 -4.84
C GLY A 88 -0.93 -4.88 -4.11
N VAL A 89 0.29 -4.94 -3.58
CA VAL A 89 0.82 -6.05 -2.79
C VAL A 89 1.31 -5.51 -1.46
N TRP A 90 0.95 -6.17 -0.37
CA TRP A 90 1.36 -5.81 0.99
C TRP A 90 2.03 -6.98 1.67
N ALA A 91 3.13 -6.71 2.36
CA ALA A 91 3.71 -7.60 3.36
C ALA A 91 3.30 -7.08 4.74
N VAL A 92 2.66 -7.95 5.53
CA VAL A 92 2.11 -7.61 6.85
C VAL A 92 2.68 -8.56 7.88
N GLN A 93 3.19 -7.99 8.98
CA GLN A 93 3.56 -8.78 10.14
C GLN A 93 2.28 -9.30 10.82
N ASP A 94 2.15 -10.62 10.94
CA ASP A 94 1.08 -11.28 11.69
C ASP A 94 1.68 -12.26 12.70
N GLN A 95 1.66 -11.88 13.97
CA GLN A 95 2.30 -12.62 15.06
C GLN A 95 3.78 -12.95 14.76
N GLN A 96 4.09 -14.21 14.44
CA GLN A 96 5.43 -14.71 14.12
C GLN A 96 5.65 -14.97 12.62
N ALA A 97 4.64 -14.71 11.79
CA ALA A 97 4.70 -14.93 10.35
C ALA A 97 4.53 -13.62 9.57
N VAL A 98 4.97 -13.64 8.31
CA VAL A 98 4.67 -12.56 7.36
C VAL A 98 3.58 -13.03 6.41
N ARG A 99 2.54 -12.22 6.23
CA ARG A 99 1.47 -12.44 5.26
C ARG A 99 1.68 -11.57 4.04
N ILE A 100 1.55 -12.17 2.87
CA ILE A 100 1.47 -11.45 1.59
C ILE A 100 0.00 -11.32 1.22
N ILE A 101 -0.45 -10.08 1.20
CA ILE A 101 -1.84 -9.70 0.91
C ILE A 101 -1.87 -8.99 -0.42
N MET A 102 -2.89 -9.29 -1.23
CA MET A 102 -3.23 -8.52 -2.41
C MET A 102 -4.71 -8.27 -2.47
N GLY A 103 -5.07 -7.17 -3.10
CA GLY A 103 -6.46 -6.81 -3.31
C GLY A 103 -6.58 -5.39 -3.81
N GLN A 104 -7.83 -4.98 -4.01
CA GLN A 104 -8.16 -3.63 -4.44
C GLN A 104 -9.33 -3.08 -3.63
N ARG A 105 -9.35 -1.78 -3.44
CA ARG A 105 -10.48 -1.06 -2.86
C ARG A 105 -10.76 0.22 -3.63
N THR A 106 -12.00 0.67 -3.54
CA THR A 106 -12.42 1.95 -4.12
C THR A 106 -12.52 3.02 -3.04
N LEU A 107 -11.94 4.17 -3.31
CA LEU A 107 -11.88 5.31 -2.41
C LEU A 107 -12.72 6.46 -2.99
N PRO A 108 -13.66 7.03 -2.21
CA PRO A 108 -14.35 8.24 -2.60
C PRO A 108 -13.44 9.46 -2.45
N TYR A 109 -13.64 10.47 -3.30
CA TYR A 109 -12.99 11.77 -3.12
C TYR A 109 -13.40 12.40 -1.79
N ALA A 110 -12.43 12.81 -0.99
CA ALA A 110 -12.63 13.27 0.39
C ALA A 110 -12.18 14.72 0.63
N ALA A 111 -11.41 15.33 -0.27
CA ALA A 111 -10.99 16.72 -0.10
C ALA A 111 -12.17 17.70 -0.25
N ALA A 112 -12.14 18.80 0.49
CA ALA A 112 -13.23 19.77 0.56
C ALA A 112 -13.51 20.46 -0.79
N PHE A 113 -12.48 20.70 -1.60
CA PHE A 113 -12.58 21.37 -2.88
C PHE A 113 -11.74 20.68 -3.94
N TYR A 114 -12.26 20.61 -5.15
CA TYR A 114 -11.55 20.08 -6.31
C TYR A 114 -10.90 21.20 -7.12
N GLU A 115 -9.56 21.24 -7.10
CA GLU A 115 -8.76 22.09 -7.97
C GLU A 115 -8.02 21.26 -9.01
N ALA A 116 -8.43 21.38 -10.28
CA ALA A 116 -7.98 20.48 -11.35
C ALA A 116 -6.47 20.49 -11.56
N GLU A 117 -5.84 21.67 -11.61
CA GLU A 117 -4.40 21.79 -11.87
C GLU A 117 -3.57 21.15 -10.75
N VAL A 118 -3.89 21.48 -9.50
CA VAL A 118 -3.23 20.94 -8.30
C VAL A 118 -3.45 19.44 -8.20
N TYR A 119 -4.68 18.98 -8.46
CA TYR A 119 -5.02 17.57 -8.51
C TYR A 119 -4.14 16.82 -9.51
N HIS A 120 -4.11 17.24 -10.77
CA HIS A 120 -3.34 16.54 -11.81
C HIS A 120 -1.82 16.53 -11.54
N LYS A 121 -1.30 17.55 -10.84
CA LYS A 121 0.11 17.64 -10.46
C LYS A 121 0.48 16.72 -9.30
N LEU A 122 -0.35 16.69 -8.25
CA LEU A 122 -0.04 15.99 -7.01
C LEU A 122 -0.51 14.53 -7.02
N MET A 123 -1.61 14.23 -7.71
CA MET A 123 -2.19 12.88 -7.75
C MET A 123 -1.24 11.83 -8.34
N ARG A 124 -0.31 12.23 -9.19
CA ARG A 124 0.74 11.34 -9.72
C ARG A 124 1.69 10.82 -8.64
N LYS A 125 1.87 11.60 -7.57
CA LYS A 125 2.84 11.34 -6.49
C LYS A 125 2.15 10.78 -5.24
N ASP A 126 0.97 11.30 -4.94
CA ASP A 126 0.28 10.96 -3.71
C ASP A 126 -1.23 11.03 -3.83
N PHE A 127 -1.89 9.90 -3.57
CA PHE A 127 -3.35 9.82 -3.52
C PHE A 127 -3.91 10.24 -2.15
N THR A 128 -3.13 10.14 -1.08
CA THR A 128 -3.60 10.33 0.30
C THR A 128 -4.17 11.73 0.52
N ILE A 129 -3.64 12.73 -0.19
CA ILE A 129 -4.08 14.14 -0.17
C ILE A 129 -5.57 14.30 -0.47
N TYR A 130 -6.15 13.44 -1.31
CA TYR A 130 -7.49 13.63 -1.86
C TYR A 130 -8.51 12.56 -1.48
N TYR A 131 -8.06 11.41 -0.99
CA TYR A 131 -8.89 10.21 -0.82
C TYR A 131 -8.92 9.66 0.61
N ASP A 132 -8.34 10.38 1.58
CA ASP A 132 -8.36 10.06 3.02
C ASP A 132 -8.07 8.57 3.33
N ASP A 133 -6.99 8.07 2.75
CA ASP A 133 -6.57 6.69 2.88
C ASP A 133 -5.05 6.65 3.07
N ASP A 134 -4.56 5.78 3.94
CA ASP A 134 -3.15 5.66 4.33
C ASP A 134 -2.36 4.64 3.51
N GLY A 135 -3.02 3.94 2.57
CA GLY A 135 -2.43 2.87 1.78
C GLY A 135 -2.35 1.53 2.50
N ALA A 136 -3.05 1.34 3.62
CA ALA A 136 -3.07 0.09 4.38
C ALA A 136 -3.55 -1.11 3.52
N PRO A 137 -3.26 -2.36 3.93
CA PRO A 137 -3.79 -3.55 3.27
C PRO A 137 -5.33 -3.54 3.23
N PRO A 138 -5.96 -4.05 2.16
CA PRO A 138 -7.41 -4.10 2.06
C PRO A 138 -8.04 -5.02 3.13
N ALA A 139 -9.29 -4.72 3.48
CA ALA A 139 -10.11 -5.55 4.36
C ALA A 139 -10.24 -6.98 3.79
N PRO A 140 -10.43 -8.03 4.62
CA PRO A 140 -10.44 -9.43 4.18
C PRO A 140 -11.33 -9.73 2.97
N LEU A 141 -12.52 -9.14 2.91
CA LEU A 141 -13.49 -9.35 1.82
C LEU A 141 -13.05 -8.76 0.47
N LEU A 142 -12.04 -7.88 0.48
CA LEU A 142 -11.49 -7.21 -0.71
C LEU A 142 -10.14 -7.80 -1.12
N ARG A 143 -9.69 -8.88 -0.46
CA ARG A 143 -8.43 -9.55 -0.75
C ARG A 143 -8.63 -10.58 -1.86
N SER A 144 -7.78 -10.51 -2.87
CA SER A 144 -7.68 -11.53 -3.93
C SER A 144 -6.61 -12.58 -3.61
N LEU A 145 -5.65 -12.25 -2.74
CA LEU A 145 -4.64 -13.17 -2.22
C LEU A 145 -4.39 -12.86 -0.75
N ASP A 146 -4.23 -13.91 0.05
CA ASP A 146 -3.78 -13.83 1.44
C ASP A 146 -3.00 -15.11 1.77
N ALA A 147 -1.67 -15.04 1.64
CA ALA A 147 -0.77 -16.18 1.76
C ALA A 147 0.29 -15.94 2.83
N THR A 148 0.75 -16.99 3.50
CA THR A 148 1.93 -16.91 4.35
C THR A 148 3.18 -16.89 3.47
N TYR A 149 4.13 -16.00 3.78
CA TYR A 149 5.41 -15.96 3.09
C TYR A 149 6.30 -17.13 3.55
N ASP A 150 6.74 -17.93 2.59
CA ASP A 150 7.82 -18.90 2.74
C ASP A 150 8.95 -18.55 1.74
N PRO A 151 10.18 -18.28 2.22
CA PRO A 151 11.33 -18.03 1.34
C PRO A 151 11.59 -19.15 0.30
N GLN A 152 11.25 -20.41 0.62
CA GLN A 152 11.44 -21.54 -0.29
C GLN A 152 10.43 -21.51 -1.46
N GLU A 153 9.23 -20.98 -1.22
CA GLU A 153 8.15 -20.89 -2.23
C GLU A 153 8.10 -19.51 -2.93
N ARG A 154 9.08 -18.64 -2.68
CA ARG A 154 9.07 -17.24 -3.16
C ARG A 154 8.87 -17.10 -4.68
N LEU A 155 9.39 -18.03 -5.48
CA LEU A 155 9.27 -17.98 -6.95
C LEU A 155 7.83 -18.29 -7.40
N ALA A 156 7.21 -19.32 -6.82
CA ALA A 156 5.82 -19.65 -7.09
C ALA A 156 4.87 -18.53 -6.62
N LEU A 157 5.20 -17.90 -5.48
CA LEU A 157 4.43 -16.76 -4.98
C LEU A 157 4.55 -15.54 -5.90
N ARG A 158 5.74 -15.26 -6.46
CA ARG A 158 5.93 -14.18 -7.45
C ARG A 158 5.09 -14.37 -8.71
N GLU A 159 5.04 -15.60 -9.24
CA GLU A 159 4.18 -15.93 -10.39
C GLU A 159 2.70 -15.72 -10.05
N THR A 160 2.28 -16.17 -8.87
CA THR A 160 0.90 -15.97 -8.37
C THR A 160 0.57 -14.47 -8.28
N ILE A 161 1.48 -13.65 -7.73
CA ILE A 161 1.29 -12.20 -7.61
C ILE A 161 1.07 -11.56 -8.99
N LEU A 162 1.89 -11.91 -9.98
CA LEU A 162 1.76 -11.38 -11.34
C LEU A 162 0.39 -11.73 -11.96
N GLN A 163 -0.05 -12.98 -11.82
CA GLN A 163 -1.34 -13.44 -12.35
C GLN A 163 -2.53 -12.75 -11.66
N VAL A 164 -2.47 -12.62 -10.34
CA VAL A 164 -3.55 -11.98 -9.57
C VAL A 164 -3.63 -10.48 -9.88
N LEU A 165 -2.50 -9.76 -9.98
CA LEU A 165 -2.55 -8.33 -10.34
C LEU A 165 -3.07 -8.09 -11.76
N ALA A 166 -2.73 -8.97 -12.71
CA ALA A 166 -3.18 -8.83 -14.10
C ALA A 166 -4.68 -9.10 -14.30
N SER A 167 -5.33 -9.77 -13.34
CA SER A 167 -6.76 -10.15 -13.40
C SER A 167 -7.69 -9.22 -12.63
N GLN A 168 -7.16 -8.18 -11.96
CA GLN A 168 -7.93 -7.20 -11.17
C GLN A 168 -8.54 -6.04 -11.99
#